data_AF-A0A925BKX2-F1
#
_entry.id   AF-A0A925BKX2-F1
#
_cell.length_a   1.000
_cell.length_b   1.000
_cell.length_c   1.000
_cell.angle_alpha   90.00
_cell.angle_beta   90.00
_cell.angle_gamma   90.00
#
_symmetry.space_group_name_H-M   'P 1'
#
loop_
_entity.id
_entity.type
_entity.pdbx_description
1 polymer ?
#
loop_
_entity_poly.entity_id
_entity_poly.type
_entity_poly.pdbx_seq_one_letter_code
_entity_poly.pdbx_strand_id
1 'polypeptide(L)'
;MSVDLPTLPTPALLSKDFASDQEVRWCPRCGDYSILAQMKKVLPTLGIPKEKFCFVSGIGCSSRFPYYVNTYGLHSIHGRAPAVATGVKLANPELQVWVITGDGDALSIGGNHLIHALRRNINLKLLLFNNQIYGLTKGQYS
;
A
#
# COMPACT_ATOMS: atom_id res chain seq x y z
N MET A 1 -7.19 12.33 31.85
CA MET A 1 -6.88 11.02 32.46
C MET A 1 -7.25 9.96 31.44
N SER A 2 -6.28 9.55 30.61
CA SER A 2 -6.46 8.38 29.74
C SER A 2 -6.49 7.16 30.64
N VAL A 3 -7.62 6.47 30.66
CA VAL A 3 -7.72 5.19 31.33
C VAL A 3 -6.95 4.22 30.44
N ASP A 4 -5.74 3.84 30.88
CA ASP A 4 -4.99 2.77 30.25
C ASP A 4 -5.74 1.45 30.49
N LEU A 5 -6.62 1.11 29.56
CA LEU A 5 -7.21 -0.22 29.53
C LEU A 5 -6.09 -1.25 29.39
N PRO A 6 -6.11 -2.34 30.18
CA PRO A 6 -5.13 -3.40 30.03
C PRO A 6 -5.21 -3.96 28.60
N THR A 7 -4.17 -3.73 27.81
CA THR A 7 -4.04 -4.30 26.47
C THR A 7 -3.85 -5.80 26.64
N LEU A 8 -4.94 -6.56 26.50
CA LEU A 8 -4.87 -8.01 26.36
C LEU A 8 -3.82 -8.33 25.28
N PRO A 9 -2.90 -9.29 25.52
CA PRO A 9 -1.90 -9.65 24.54
C PRO A 9 -2.62 -10.05 23.24
N THR A 10 -2.47 -9.22 22.21
CA THR A 10 -3.09 -9.48 20.91
C THR A 10 -2.50 -10.79 20.38
N PRO A 11 -3.32 -11.76 19.96
CA PRO A 11 -2.82 -12.98 19.37
C PRO A 11 -1.85 -12.65 18.23
N ALA A 12 -0.74 -13.38 18.14
CA ALA A 12 0.21 -13.19 17.06
C ALA A 12 -0.50 -13.36 15.72
N LEU A 13 -0.49 -12.31 14.90
CA LEU A 13 -1.10 -12.34 13.58
C LEU A 13 -0.38 -13.35 12.69
N LEU A 14 -1.11 -13.94 11.75
CA LEU A 14 -0.61 -14.89 10.76
C LEU A 14 -0.82 -14.33 9.35
N SER A 15 -0.14 -14.91 8.36
CA SER A 15 -0.24 -14.45 6.97
C SER A 15 -1.67 -14.48 6.41
N LYS A 16 -2.48 -15.45 6.86
CA LYS A 16 -3.89 -15.56 6.47
C LYS A 16 -4.75 -14.40 6.96
N ASP A 17 -4.37 -13.77 8.09
CA ASP A 17 -5.17 -12.69 8.69
C ASP A 17 -5.08 -11.39 7.88
N PHE A 18 -4.02 -11.27 7.05
CA PHE A 18 -3.81 -10.18 6.10
C PHE A 18 -4.38 -10.48 4.70
N ALA A 19 -4.98 -11.66 4.47
CA ALA A 19 -5.69 -11.92 3.21
C ALA A 19 -7.12 -11.36 3.26
N SER A 20 -7.52 -10.61 2.24
CA SER A 20 -8.93 -10.25 2.05
C SER A 20 -9.71 -11.37 1.39
N ASP A 21 -11.03 -11.22 1.36
CA ASP A 21 -11.99 -12.08 0.66
C ASP A 21 -12.09 -11.79 -0.84
N GLN A 22 -11.38 -10.77 -1.33
CA GLN A 22 -11.43 -10.35 -2.72
C GLN A 22 -10.59 -11.26 -3.63
N GLU A 23 -11.19 -11.66 -4.75
CA GLU A 23 -10.48 -12.37 -5.80
C GLU A 23 -9.41 -11.49 -6.45
N VAL A 24 -8.19 -12.02 -6.57
CA VAL A 24 -7.07 -11.33 -7.21
C VAL A 24 -7.22 -11.40 -8.73
N ARG A 25 -7.39 -10.25 -9.38
CA ARG A 25 -7.71 -10.12 -10.81
C ARG A 25 -6.50 -9.77 -11.69
N TRP A 26 -5.30 -10.14 -11.26
CA TRP A 26 -4.11 -9.99 -12.09
C TRP A 26 -4.02 -11.13 -13.09
N CYS A 27 -3.29 -10.92 -14.19
CA CYS A 27 -3.07 -11.95 -15.19
C CYS A 27 -2.32 -13.15 -14.56
N PRO A 28 -2.60 -14.40 -14.99
CA PRO A 28 -1.82 -15.56 -14.58
C PRO A 28 -0.31 -15.29 -14.78
N ARG A 29 0.49 -15.64 -13.76
CA ARG A 29 1.95 -15.42 -13.71
C ARG A 29 2.41 -13.95 -13.62
N CYS A 30 1.51 -13.00 -13.36
CA CYS A 30 1.91 -11.63 -13.05
C CYS A 30 2.81 -11.57 -11.81
N GLY A 31 3.88 -10.76 -11.85
CA GLY A 31 4.83 -10.60 -10.73
C GLY A 31 4.19 -10.04 -9.46
N ASP A 32 3.10 -9.28 -9.59
CA ASP A 32 2.35 -8.68 -8.48
C ASP A 32 1.86 -9.73 -7.47
N TYR A 33 1.58 -10.97 -7.92
CA TYR A 33 1.24 -12.09 -7.03
C TYR A 33 2.36 -12.39 -6.03
N SER A 34 3.63 -12.35 -6.49
CA SER A 34 4.78 -12.58 -5.62
C SER A 34 4.89 -11.48 -4.57
N ILE A 35 4.75 -10.21 -5.00
CA ILE A 35 4.82 -9.06 -4.08
C ILE A 35 3.71 -9.15 -3.02
N LEU A 36 2.48 -9.48 -3.42
CA LEU A 36 1.36 -9.67 -2.50
C LEU A 36 1.60 -10.82 -1.51
N ALA A 37 2.07 -11.97 -2.00
CA ALA A 37 2.37 -13.12 -1.17
C ALA A 37 3.47 -12.82 -0.14
N GLN A 38 4.53 -12.12 -0.54
CA GLN A 38 5.60 -11.73 0.38
C GLN A 38 5.12 -10.69 1.39
N MET A 39 4.32 -9.70 0.97
CA MET A 39 3.78 -8.72 1.91
C MET A 39 2.93 -9.41 2.99
N LYS A 40 2.04 -10.33 2.62
CA LYS A 40 1.23 -11.10 3.59
C LYS A 40 2.08 -11.93 4.55
N LYS A 41 3.27 -12.37 4.15
CA LYS A 41 4.21 -13.09 5.04
C LYS A 41 4.97 -12.14 5.97
N VAL A 42 5.34 -10.95 5.50
CA VAL A 42 6.16 -9.99 6.25
C VAL A 42 5.32 -9.18 7.25
N LEU A 43 4.10 -8.76 6.91
CA LEU A 43 3.31 -7.91 7.80
C LEU A 43 3.11 -8.50 9.22
N PRO A 44 2.82 -9.80 9.39
CA PRO A 44 2.77 -10.44 10.71
C PRO A 44 4.06 -10.31 11.53
N THR A 45 5.22 -10.38 10.88
CA THR A 45 6.52 -10.38 11.59
C THR A 45 6.89 -9.00 12.12
N LEU A 46 6.17 -7.95 11.72
CA LEU A 46 6.39 -6.60 12.22
C LEU A 46 5.82 -6.37 13.62
N GLY A 47 4.95 -7.27 14.11
CA GLY A 47 4.34 -7.15 15.44
C GLY A 47 3.38 -5.96 15.57
N ILE A 48 2.86 -5.45 14.44
CA ILE A 48 1.97 -4.29 14.38
C ILE A 48 0.53 -4.78 14.19
N PRO A 49 -0.46 -4.25 14.95
CA PRO A 49 -1.87 -4.59 14.74
C PRO A 49 -2.35 -4.22 13.34
N LYS A 50 -3.23 -5.04 12.74
CA LYS A 50 -3.70 -4.86 11.35
C LYS A 50 -4.37 -3.51 11.12
N GLU A 51 -5.10 -3.01 12.12
CA GLU A 51 -5.80 -1.73 12.13
C GLU A 51 -4.87 -0.52 12.16
N LYS A 52 -3.57 -0.73 12.43
CA LYS A 52 -2.54 0.32 12.36
C LYS A 52 -1.89 0.42 10.98
N PHE A 53 -2.20 -0.48 10.04
CA PHE A 53 -1.75 -0.37 8.65
C PHE A 53 -2.76 0.36 7.78
N CYS A 54 -2.25 1.24 6.91
CA CYS A 54 -3.04 1.87 5.86
C CYS A 54 -2.29 1.80 4.52
N PHE A 55 -2.87 1.11 3.54
CA PHE A 55 -2.33 1.03 2.19
C PHE A 55 -3.05 2.00 1.26
N VAL A 56 -2.31 2.96 0.71
CA VAL A 56 -2.82 3.98 -0.23
C VAL A 56 -2.25 3.70 -1.61
N SER A 57 -3.10 3.58 -2.63
CA SER A 57 -2.67 3.32 -4.00
C SER A 57 -3.21 4.32 -5.02
N GLY A 58 -2.56 4.41 -6.18
CA GLY A 58 -2.98 5.25 -7.31
C GLY A 58 -3.92 4.49 -8.24
N ILE A 59 -3.65 4.48 -9.56
CA ILE A 59 -4.39 3.67 -10.55
C ILE A 59 -3.42 2.86 -11.40
N GLY A 60 -3.74 1.58 -11.65
CA GLY A 60 -2.88 0.63 -12.37
C GLY A 60 -3.12 -0.81 -11.92
N CYS A 61 -2.45 -1.78 -12.54
CA CYS A 61 -2.49 -3.17 -12.10
C CYS A 61 -2.01 -3.27 -10.64
N SER A 62 -0.83 -2.71 -10.36
CA SER A 62 -0.25 -2.61 -9.02
C SER A 62 -1.20 -1.96 -8.01
N SER A 63 -1.91 -0.91 -8.42
CA SER A 63 -2.77 -0.12 -7.53
C SER A 63 -4.02 -0.84 -7.05
N ARG A 64 -4.32 -2.03 -7.56
CA ARG A 64 -5.37 -2.90 -6.99
C ARG A 64 -4.95 -3.55 -5.67
N PHE A 65 -3.68 -3.46 -5.28
CA PHE A 65 -3.13 -4.09 -4.08
C PHE A 65 -3.93 -3.89 -2.79
N PRO A 66 -4.44 -2.68 -2.44
CA PRO A 66 -5.18 -2.49 -1.19
C PRO A 66 -6.46 -3.32 -1.09
N TYR A 67 -7.06 -3.74 -2.23
CA TYR A 67 -8.21 -4.66 -2.21
C TYR A 67 -7.84 -6.07 -1.73
N TYR A 68 -6.57 -6.45 -1.84
CA TYR A 68 -6.09 -7.82 -1.64
C TYR A 68 -5.45 -8.05 -0.26
N VAL A 69 -5.43 -7.01 0.58
CA VAL A 69 -4.87 -7.03 1.93
C VAL A 69 -5.90 -6.57 2.94
N ASN A 70 -6.15 -7.38 3.98
CA ASN A 70 -7.16 -7.12 5.01
C ASN A 70 -6.69 -6.10 6.05
N THR A 71 -6.65 -4.84 5.65
CA THR A 71 -6.22 -3.67 6.45
C THR A 71 -7.03 -2.44 6.00
N TYR A 72 -6.80 -1.26 6.61
CA TYR A 72 -7.33 -0.04 6.00
C TYR A 72 -6.68 0.20 4.64
N GLY A 73 -7.48 0.56 3.63
CA GLY A 73 -7.02 0.75 2.26
C GLY A 73 -7.71 1.92 1.59
N LEU A 74 -6.96 2.68 0.79
CA LEU A 74 -7.47 3.75 -0.06
C LEU A 74 -6.98 3.53 -1.49
N HIS A 75 -7.89 3.18 -2.38
CA HIS A 75 -7.63 3.24 -3.82
C HIS A 75 -7.98 4.65 -4.30
N SER A 76 -6.95 5.47 -4.45
CA SER A 76 -7.11 6.91 -4.75
C SER A 76 -7.22 7.15 -6.26
N ILE A 77 -6.72 8.28 -6.75
CA ILE A 77 -6.72 8.65 -8.17
C ILE A 77 -5.30 8.59 -8.74
N HIS A 78 -5.21 8.45 -10.06
CA HIS A 78 -3.95 8.18 -10.76
C HIS A 78 -2.87 9.21 -10.41
N GLY A 79 -1.72 8.73 -9.93
CA GLY A 79 -0.56 9.53 -9.53
C GLY A 79 -0.76 10.41 -8.30
N ARG A 80 -1.82 10.23 -7.49
CA ARG A 80 -2.05 11.03 -6.27
C ARG A 80 -1.84 10.26 -4.98
N ALA A 81 -1.46 8.98 -5.04
CA ALA A 81 -1.22 8.18 -3.84
C ALA A 81 -0.22 8.82 -2.86
N PRO A 82 0.93 9.40 -3.29
CA PRO A 82 1.84 10.08 -2.36
C PRO A 82 1.22 11.32 -1.69
N ALA A 83 0.37 12.07 -2.41
CA ALA A 83 -0.30 13.25 -1.88
C ALA A 83 -1.38 12.87 -0.85
N VAL A 84 -2.19 11.85 -1.17
CA VAL A 84 -3.21 11.33 -0.25
C VAL A 84 -2.56 10.70 0.99
N ALA A 85 -1.53 9.87 0.81
CA ALA A 85 -0.81 9.24 1.91
C ALA A 85 -0.13 10.26 2.84
N THR A 86 0.37 11.36 2.29
CA THR A 86 0.86 12.50 3.08
C THR A 86 -0.23 13.02 4.02
N GLY A 87 -1.43 13.28 3.50
CA GLY A 87 -2.56 13.72 4.32
C GLY A 87 -2.92 12.71 5.41
N VAL A 88 -3.02 11.42 5.05
CA VAL A 88 -3.30 10.33 6.01
C VAL A 88 -2.26 10.30 7.14
N LYS A 89 -0.97 10.36 6.79
CA LYS A 89 0.11 10.27 7.78
C LYS A 89 0.19 11.49 8.68
N LEU A 90 -0.10 12.69 8.17
CA LEU A 90 -0.16 13.91 8.96
C LEU A 90 -1.37 13.94 9.89
N ALA A 91 -2.52 13.43 9.43
CA ALA A 91 -3.74 13.37 10.23
C ALA A 91 -3.65 12.32 11.36
N ASN A 92 -2.95 11.20 11.14
CA ASN A 92 -2.72 10.19 12.15
C ASN A 92 -1.28 9.66 12.10
N PRO A 93 -0.36 10.26 12.88
CA PRO A 93 1.05 9.87 12.92
C PRO A 93 1.31 8.43 13.40
N GLU A 94 0.36 7.80 14.10
CA GLU A 94 0.50 6.43 14.62
C GLU A 94 0.30 5.35 13.55
N LEU A 95 -0.25 5.70 12.39
CA LEU A 95 -0.49 4.72 11.31
C LEU A 95 0.80 4.39 10.56
N GLN A 96 0.97 3.11 10.23
CA GLN A 96 1.92 2.62 9.24
C GLN A 96 1.33 2.81 7.85
N VAL A 97 1.67 3.92 7.20
CA VAL A 97 1.17 4.27 5.87
C VAL A 97 2.12 3.75 4.79
N TRP A 98 1.56 2.94 3.90
CA TRP A 98 2.23 2.35 2.74
C TRP A 98 1.62 2.89 1.46
N VAL A 99 2.44 3.40 0.56
CA VAL A 99 2.07 3.82 -0.78
C VAL A 99 2.36 2.68 -1.74
N ILE A 100 1.34 2.19 -2.43
CA ILE A 100 1.47 1.22 -3.51
C ILE A 100 1.29 1.94 -4.84
N THR A 101 2.23 1.75 -5.75
CA THR A 101 2.22 2.46 -7.03
C THR A 101 2.90 1.66 -8.12
N GLY A 102 2.50 1.87 -9.37
CA GLY A 102 3.26 1.41 -10.54
C GLY A 102 4.29 2.45 -10.96
N ASP A 103 5.23 2.04 -11.79
CA ASP A 103 6.15 2.96 -12.50
C ASP A 103 5.42 4.12 -13.19
N GLY A 104 4.44 3.88 -14.05
CA GLY A 104 3.69 4.93 -14.72
C GLY A 104 2.84 5.80 -13.78
N ASP A 105 2.33 5.21 -12.69
CA ASP A 105 1.54 5.94 -11.69
C ASP A 105 2.41 6.92 -10.89
N ALA A 106 3.61 6.51 -10.46
CA ALA A 106 4.48 7.32 -9.61
C ALA A 106 5.55 8.14 -10.36
N LEU A 107 6.08 7.64 -11.48
CA LEU A 107 7.22 8.24 -12.18
C LEU A 107 6.81 9.07 -13.39
N SER A 108 5.57 8.94 -13.87
CA SER A 108 4.98 9.82 -14.89
C SER A 108 4.01 10.82 -14.25
N ILE A 109 2.70 10.58 -14.30
CA ILE A 109 1.69 11.54 -13.81
C ILE A 109 1.82 11.87 -12.31
N GLY A 110 2.41 10.98 -11.51
CA GLY A 110 2.67 11.16 -10.08
C GLY A 110 4.02 11.78 -9.72
N GLY A 111 4.91 12.02 -10.69
CA GLY A 111 6.31 12.35 -10.45
C GLY A 111 6.53 13.53 -9.50
N ASN A 112 5.80 14.63 -9.73
CA ASN A 112 5.89 15.82 -8.88
C ASN A 112 5.49 15.55 -7.42
N HIS A 113 4.46 14.72 -7.19
CA HIS A 113 4.03 14.37 -5.84
C HIS A 113 5.04 13.46 -5.16
N LEU A 114 5.62 12.51 -5.90
CA LEU A 114 6.67 11.63 -5.39
C LEU A 114 7.91 12.43 -4.95
N ILE A 115 8.44 13.29 -5.82
CA ILE A 115 9.62 14.12 -5.53
C ILE A 115 9.40 14.93 -4.25
N HIS A 116 8.23 15.55 -4.11
CA HIS A 116 7.93 16.33 -2.92
C HIS A 116 7.64 15.49 -1.68
N ALA A 117 7.10 14.28 -1.81
CA ALA A 117 6.95 13.36 -0.68
C ALA A 117 8.32 12.95 -0.12
N LEU A 118 9.27 12.64 -1.00
CA LEU A 118 10.66 12.34 -0.64
C LEU A 118 11.36 13.54 0.00
N ARG A 119 11.26 14.72 -0.62
CA ARG A 119 11.87 15.96 -0.10
C ARG A 119 11.39 16.34 1.30
N ARG A 120 10.12 16.09 1.60
CA ARG A 120 9.52 16.40 2.92
C ARG A 120 9.90 15.39 4.01
N ASN A 121 10.52 14.27 3.65
CA ASN A 121 10.90 13.20 4.59
C ASN A 121 9.74 12.75 5.49
N ILE A 122 8.56 12.60 4.90
CA ILE A 122 7.39 12.09 5.62
C ILE A 122 7.61 10.59 5.83
N ASN A 123 7.32 10.08 7.03
CA ASN A 123 7.44 8.65 7.36
C ASN A 123 6.38 7.79 6.64
N LEU A 124 6.55 7.65 5.33
CA LEU A 124 5.78 6.82 4.41
C LEU A 124 6.68 5.70 3.89
N LYS A 125 6.09 4.55 3.59
CA LYS A 125 6.76 3.46 2.89
C LYS A 125 6.28 3.46 1.46
N LEU A 126 7.17 3.55 0.48
CA LEU A 126 6.82 3.51 -0.94
C LEU A 126 7.21 2.16 -1.52
N LEU A 127 6.23 1.43 -2.05
CA LEU A 127 6.43 0.18 -2.77
C LEU A 127 6.03 0.37 -4.24
N LEU A 128 7.05 0.52 -5.09
CA LEU A 128 6.92 0.75 -6.53
C LEU A 128 7.04 -0.57 -7.28
N PHE A 129 6.00 -0.89 -8.05
CA PHE A 129 5.91 -2.07 -8.89
C PHE A 129 6.39 -1.67 -10.29
N ASN A 130 7.66 -1.96 -10.58
CA ASN A 130 8.29 -1.57 -11.85
C ASN A 130 8.20 -2.73 -12.85
N ASN A 131 7.25 -2.65 -13.78
CA ASN A 131 7.08 -3.63 -14.85
C ASN A 131 7.38 -3.04 -16.24
N GLN A 132 7.83 -1.79 -16.27
CA GLN A 132 8.24 -0.98 -17.42
C GLN A 132 7.14 -0.81 -18.48
N ILE A 133 5.87 -0.85 -18.06
CA ILE A 133 4.73 -0.76 -18.98
C ILE A 133 3.43 -0.34 -18.27
N TYR A 134 2.59 0.46 -18.92
CA TYR A 134 1.22 0.69 -18.46
C TYR A 134 0.34 -0.53 -18.74
N GLY A 135 0.42 -1.55 -17.88
CA GLY A 135 -0.26 -2.83 -18.07
C GLY A 135 -1.79 -2.73 -18.08
N LEU A 136 -2.39 -1.97 -17.15
CA LEU A 136 -3.85 -1.89 -17.00
C LEU A 136 -4.53 -1.25 -18.23
N THR A 137 -3.84 -0.32 -18.90
CA THR A 137 -4.31 0.37 -20.09
C THR A 137 -3.90 -0.35 -21.38
N LYS A 138 -3.49 -1.62 -21.30
CA LYS A 138 -3.18 -2.52 -22.41
C LYS A 138 -1.82 -2.27 -23.09
N GLY A 139 -0.81 -1.79 -22.36
CA GLY A 139 0.59 -1.99 -22.76
C GLY A 139 1.30 -0.80 -23.42
N GLN A 140 1.01 0.43 -23.00
CA GLN A 140 1.80 1.60 -23.44
C GLN A 140 3.15 1.63 -22.72
N TYR A 141 4.18 2.21 -23.35
CA TYR A 141 5.49 2.41 -22.72
C TYR A 141 5.36 3.29 -21.46
N SER A 142 6.08 2.95 -20.39
CA SER A 142 6.14 3.70 -19.12
C SER A 142 7.28 4.70 -19.02
#